data_AF-A0A1B6KZA7-F1
#
_entry.id   AF-A0A1B6KZA7-F1
#
_cell.length_a   1.000
_cell.length_b   1.000
_cell.length_c   1.000
_cell.angle_alpha   90.00
_cell.angle_beta   90.00
_cell.angle_gamma   90.00
#
_symmetry.space_group_name_H-M   'P 1'
#
loop_
_entity.id
_entity.type
_entity.pdbx_description
1 polymer ?
#
loop_
_entity_poly.entity_id
_entity_poly.type
_entity_poly.pdbx_seq_one_letter_code
_entity_poly.pdbx_strand_id
1 'polypeptide(L)'
;RLLVKHLHYFANSLVEDSSAMDELKKVIIPSSQRRVYHFIRQTMQHWPLDSSFKQILEIWLSYIQPWRYMDFRIRYNRPRGDPMPVDSRWLPFIAENLLVYSVIFHQLIERFKMLDLPSPRNAYMLFRLTKVFSQPNLCELLKQVEGSLVEL
;
A
#
# COMPACT_ATOMS: atom_id res chain seq x y z
N ARG A 1 10.58 4.03 -5.02
CA ARG A 1 9.20 4.57 -4.86
C ARG A 1 8.53 4.90 -6.19
N LEU A 2 9.23 5.57 -7.13
CA LEU A 2 8.63 6.00 -8.41
C LEU A 2 8.04 4.84 -9.23
N LEU A 3 8.77 3.73 -9.36
CA LEU A 3 8.28 2.54 -10.07
C LEU A 3 6.92 2.07 -9.58
N VAL A 4 6.74 1.91 -8.26
CA VAL A 4 5.46 1.51 -7.64
C VAL A 4 4.34 2.49 -8.00
N LYS A 5 4.63 3.80 -7.96
CA LYS A 5 3.65 4.81 -8.35
C LYS A 5 3.25 4.68 -9.82
N HIS A 6 4.24 4.56 -10.71
CA HIS A 6 3.98 4.40 -12.14
C HIS A 6 3.23 3.10 -12.44
N LEU A 7 3.53 2.02 -11.73
CA LEU A 7 2.82 0.76 -11.84
C LEU A 7 1.33 0.93 -11.50
N HIS A 8 1.01 1.59 -10.38
CA HIS A 8 -0.37 1.87 -10.04
C HIS A 8 -1.05 2.84 -10.99
N TYR A 9 -0.37 3.92 -11.40
CA TYR A 9 -0.93 4.84 -12.40
C TYR A 9 -1.24 4.12 -13.71
N PHE A 10 -0.33 3.26 -14.16
CA PHE A 10 -0.49 2.47 -15.37
C PHE A 10 -1.68 1.51 -15.24
N ALA A 11 -1.72 0.70 -14.18
CA ALA A 11 -2.83 -0.24 -13.95
C ALA A 11 -4.19 0.46 -13.78
N ASN A 12 -4.21 1.66 -13.21
CA ASN A 12 -5.43 2.45 -12.99
C ASN A 12 -5.80 3.36 -14.18
N SER A 13 -4.95 3.45 -15.21
CA SER A 13 -5.23 4.28 -16.38
C SER A 13 -6.29 3.59 -17.24
N LEU A 14 -7.55 3.90 -16.95
CA LEU A 14 -8.70 3.42 -17.72
C LEU A 14 -8.61 4.01 -19.13
N VAL A 15 -8.48 3.12 -20.11
CA VAL A 15 -8.75 3.39 -21.53
C VAL A 15 -9.52 2.15 -21.95
N GLU A 16 -10.84 2.20 -22.07
CA GLU A 16 -11.66 1.04 -22.45
C GLU A 16 -11.50 0.72 -23.95
N ASP A 17 -10.27 0.48 -24.37
CA ASP A 17 -9.97 0.00 -25.71
C ASP A 17 -9.50 -1.43 -25.52
N SER A 18 -10.20 -2.41 -26.12
CA SER A 18 -9.92 -3.87 -26.13
C SER A 18 -8.55 -4.25 -26.73
N SER A 19 -7.53 -3.52 -26.34
CA SER A 19 -6.17 -3.47 -26.82
C SER A 19 -5.30 -4.38 -25.95
N ALA A 20 -4.17 -4.83 -26.51
CA ALA A 20 -3.18 -5.57 -25.75
C ALA A 20 -2.68 -4.82 -24.50
N MET A 21 -2.78 -3.48 -24.50
CA MET A 21 -2.40 -2.64 -23.37
C MET A 21 -3.34 -2.82 -22.19
N ASP A 22 -4.63 -3.02 -22.42
CA ASP A 22 -5.60 -3.24 -21.36
C ASP A 22 -5.44 -4.61 -20.71
N GLU A 23 -5.16 -5.63 -21.51
CA GLU A 23 -4.80 -6.95 -20.98
C GLU A 23 -3.52 -6.87 -20.14
N LEU A 24 -2.51 -6.12 -20.62
CA LEU A 24 -1.29 -5.88 -19.83
C LEU A 24 -1.59 -5.18 -18.50
N LYS A 25 -2.44 -4.15 -18.47
CA LYS A 25 -2.83 -3.45 -17.22
C LYS A 25 -3.48 -4.39 -16.22
N LYS A 26 -4.34 -5.32 -16.68
CA LYS A 26 -5.01 -6.30 -15.81
C LYS A 26 -4.02 -7.28 -15.18
N VAL A 27 -2.99 -7.70 -15.91
CA VAL A 27 -2.05 -8.75 -15.44
C VAL A 27 -0.80 -8.22 -14.75
N ILE A 28 -0.39 -6.96 -14.98
CA ILE A 28 0.92 -6.46 -14.52
C ILE A 28 1.04 -6.42 -13.00
N ILE A 29 -0.04 -6.07 -12.28
CA ILE A 29 -0.03 -6.08 -10.82
C ILE A 29 -0.01 -7.54 -10.34
N PRO A 30 -0.98 -8.41 -10.65
CA PRO A 30 -0.97 -9.81 -10.22
C PRO A 30 0.33 -10.56 -10.51
N SER A 31 0.89 -10.39 -11.72
CA SER A 31 2.15 -11.04 -12.12
C SER A 31 3.39 -10.54 -11.35
N SER A 32 3.35 -9.34 -10.78
CA SER A 32 4.47 -8.76 -10.03
C SER A 32 4.33 -8.86 -8.50
N GLN A 33 3.13 -9.14 -7.97
CA GLN A 33 2.83 -9.16 -6.54
C GLN A 33 3.82 -9.97 -5.71
N ARG A 34 4.10 -11.22 -6.10
CA ARG A 34 5.04 -12.09 -5.38
C ARG A 34 6.44 -11.48 -5.30
N ARG A 35 6.92 -10.92 -6.41
CA ARG A 35 8.25 -10.29 -6.47
C ARG A 35 8.30 -9.04 -5.61
N VAL A 36 7.24 -8.22 -5.66
CA VAL A 36 7.11 -7.03 -4.83
C VAL A 36 7.05 -7.37 -3.35
N TYR A 37 6.24 -8.36 -2.95
CA TYR A 37 6.17 -8.85 -1.58
C TYR A 37 7.54 -9.28 -1.05
N HIS A 38 8.24 -10.15 -1.79
CA HIS A 38 9.56 -10.60 -1.36
C HIS A 38 10.57 -9.45 -1.29
N PHE A 39 10.59 -8.56 -2.29
CA PHE A 39 11.44 -7.38 -2.26
C PHE A 39 11.19 -6.55 -1.01
N ILE A 40 9.94 -6.11 -0.78
CA ILE A 40 9.61 -5.27 0.37
C ILE A 40 9.91 -5.99 1.67
N ARG A 41 9.51 -7.26 1.83
CA ARG A 41 9.76 -8.02 3.05
C ARG A 41 11.24 -8.15 3.38
N GLN A 42 12.05 -8.55 2.40
CA GLN A 42 13.49 -8.74 2.59
C GLN A 42 14.18 -7.41 2.90
N THR A 43 13.84 -6.35 2.16
CA THR A 43 14.41 -5.03 2.40
C THR A 43 13.95 -4.49 3.75
N MET A 44 12.67 -4.59 4.11
CA MET A 44 12.15 -4.10 5.39
C MET A 44 12.85 -4.78 6.56
N GLN A 45 13.14 -6.07 6.49
CA GLN A 45 13.78 -6.83 7.57
C GLN A 45 15.26 -6.46 7.77
N HIS A 46 16.02 -6.30 6.68
CA HIS A 46 17.49 -6.19 6.75
C HIS A 46 18.03 -4.78 6.56
N TRP A 47 17.24 -3.86 6.01
CA TRP A 47 17.72 -2.50 5.71
C TRP A 47 18.11 -1.75 6.98
N PRO A 48 19.27 -1.07 7.06
CA PRO A 48 19.68 -0.34 8.27
C PRO A 48 18.62 0.64 8.79
N LEU A 49 18.51 0.81 10.11
CA LEU A 49 17.61 1.80 10.75
C LEU A 49 18.14 3.24 10.67
N ASP A 50 18.85 3.55 9.60
CA ASP A 50 19.45 4.84 9.40
C ASP A 50 18.50 5.79 8.66
N SER A 51 19.08 6.85 8.12
CA SER A 51 18.33 7.86 7.41
C SER A 51 17.55 7.32 6.20
N SER A 52 18.05 6.26 5.58
CA SER A 52 17.55 5.75 4.32
C SER A 52 16.35 4.81 4.48
N PHE A 53 16.13 4.28 5.69
CA PHE A 53 15.01 3.36 5.97
C PHE A 53 13.64 3.94 5.59
N LYS A 54 13.48 5.26 5.76
CA LYS A 54 12.27 5.98 5.35
C LYS A 54 11.91 5.72 3.88
N GLN A 55 12.88 5.52 2.99
CA GLN A 55 12.58 5.25 1.58
C GLN A 55 11.93 3.89 1.38
N ILE A 56 12.33 2.89 2.17
CA ILE A 56 11.76 1.53 2.14
C ILE A 56 10.32 1.57 2.66
N LEU A 57 10.11 2.25 3.79
CA LEU A 57 8.78 2.52 4.33
C LEU A 57 7.88 3.19 3.28
N GLU A 58 8.37 4.22 2.59
CA GLU A 58 7.59 4.95 1.59
C GLU A 58 7.33 4.14 0.31
N ILE A 59 8.18 3.15 -0.02
CA ILE A 59 7.92 2.20 -1.11
C ILE A 59 6.73 1.32 -0.74
N TRP A 60 6.76 0.73 0.46
CA TRP A 60 5.68 -0.13 0.94
C TRP A 60 4.36 0.62 1.09
N LEU A 61 4.36 1.78 1.76
CA LEU A 61 3.16 2.61 1.89
C LEU A 61 2.64 3.10 0.54
N SER A 62 3.50 3.25 -0.47
CA SER A 62 3.03 3.56 -1.83
C SER A 62 2.36 2.37 -2.49
N TYR A 63 2.82 1.14 -2.22
CA TYR A 63 2.32 -0.07 -2.84
C TYR A 63 0.94 -0.50 -2.31
N ILE A 64 0.75 -0.40 -0.99
CA ILE A 64 -0.50 -0.79 -0.34
C ILE A 64 -1.64 0.23 -0.53
N GLN A 65 -1.43 1.30 -1.32
CA GLN A 65 -2.41 2.36 -1.51
C GLN A 65 -2.64 2.66 -3.01
N PRO A 66 -3.08 1.68 -3.82
CA PRO A 66 -3.30 1.87 -5.25
C PRO A 66 -4.32 2.98 -5.55
N TRP A 67 -5.30 3.19 -4.66
CA TRP A 67 -6.29 4.27 -4.76
C TRP A 67 -5.71 5.68 -4.78
N ARG A 68 -4.46 5.84 -4.33
CA ARG A 68 -3.73 7.12 -4.38
C ARG A 68 -3.25 7.49 -5.78
N TYR A 69 -3.38 6.61 -6.75
CA TYR A 69 -2.94 6.81 -8.13
C TYR A 69 -4.08 6.66 -9.15
N MET A 70 -5.30 6.98 -8.73
CA MET A 70 -6.47 7.19 -9.59
C MET A 70 -6.44 8.57 -10.25
N ASP A 71 -7.13 8.72 -11.38
CA ASP A 71 -7.26 10.00 -12.11
C ASP A 71 -7.67 11.14 -11.15
N PHE A 72 -6.91 12.23 -11.22
CA PHE A 72 -7.10 13.44 -10.44
C PHE A 72 -8.51 14.03 -10.61
N ARG A 73 -9.14 13.87 -11.79
CA ARG A 73 -10.50 14.38 -12.04
C ARG A 73 -11.54 13.84 -11.05
N ILE A 74 -11.36 12.60 -10.59
CA ILE A 74 -12.24 11.95 -9.59
C ILE A 74 -12.01 12.53 -8.17
N ARG A 75 -10.84 13.11 -7.90
CA ARG A 75 -10.49 13.67 -6.59
C ARG A 75 -10.79 15.16 -6.42
N TYR A 76 -10.82 15.94 -7.49
CA TYR A 76 -10.99 17.40 -7.41
C TYR A 76 -12.40 17.84 -6.99
N ASN A 77 -13.43 17.00 -7.19
CA ASN A 77 -14.81 17.32 -6.83
C ASN A 77 -15.15 17.12 -5.34
N ARG A 78 -14.17 17.00 -4.43
CA ARG A 78 -14.43 16.72 -3.02
C ARG A 78 -13.96 17.83 -2.07
N PRO A 79 -14.70 18.10 -0.99
CA PRO A 79 -14.31 19.09 0.01
C PRO A 79 -12.96 18.72 0.63
N ARG A 80 -12.10 19.73 0.81
CA ARG A 80 -10.78 19.58 1.42
C ARG A 80 -10.94 19.33 2.91
N GLY A 81 -10.44 18.21 3.43
CA GLY A 81 -10.31 18.01 4.88
C GLY A 81 -10.34 16.56 5.31
N ASP A 82 -11.24 15.76 4.73
CA ASP A 82 -11.49 14.40 5.23
C ASP A 82 -10.61 13.34 4.57
N PRO A 83 -10.13 12.34 5.34
CA PRO A 83 -9.41 11.22 4.78
C PRO A 83 -10.33 10.43 3.84
N MET A 84 -9.90 10.29 2.58
CA MET A 84 -10.66 9.55 1.57
C MET A 84 -10.91 8.12 2.07
N PRO A 85 -12.18 7.68 2.20
CA PRO A 85 -12.49 6.31 2.56
C PRO A 85 -11.95 5.36 1.48
N VAL A 86 -11.49 4.19 1.90
CA VAL A 86 -11.11 3.14 0.97
C VAL A 86 -12.39 2.47 0.44
N ASP A 87 -12.55 2.54 -0.87
CA ASP A 87 -13.70 1.96 -1.58
C ASP A 87 -13.60 0.43 -1.63
N SER A 88 -14.71 -0.27 -1.40
CA SER A 88 -14.81 -1.73 -1.43
C SER A 88 -14.38 -2.36 -2.76
N ARG A 89 -14.36 -1.61 -3.86
CA ARG A 89 -13.79 -2.09 -5.13
C ARG A 89 -12.32 -2.49 -5.05
N TRP A 90 -11.59 -2.05 -4.02
CA TRP A 90 -10.19 -2.43 -3.77
C TRP A 90 -10.05 -3.75 -3.02
N LEU A 91 -11.15 -4.38 -2.60
CA LEU A 91 -11.15 -5.64 -1.87
C LEU A 91 -10.39 -6.77 -2.58
N PRO A 92 -10.52 -6.99 -3.92
CA PRO A 92 -9.71 -8.00 -4.61
C PRO A 92 -8.20 -7.75 -4.50
N PHE A 93 -7.77 -6.49 -4.67
CA PHE A 93 -6.36 -6.12 -4.50
C PHE A 93 -5.89 -6.35 -3.07
N ILE A 94 -6.70 -5.99 -2.07
CA ILE A 94 -6.38 -6.20 -0.66
C ILE A 94 -6.26 -7.70 -0.36
N ALA A 95 -7.18 -8.52 -0.86
CA ALA A 95 -7.17 -9.97 -0.69
C ALA A 95 -5.92 -10.61 -1.27
N GLU A 96 -5.58 -10.31 -2.51
CA GLU A 96 -4.38 -10.82 -3.17
C GLU A 96 -3.07 -10.36 -2.50
N ASN A 97 -3.11 -9.23 -1.79
CA ASN A 97 -1.94 -8.62 -1.15
C ASN A 97 -1.99 -8.67 0.37
N LEU A 98 -2.83 -9.50 0.98
CA LEU A 98 -3.07 -9.48 2.42
C LEU A 98 -1.77 -9.58 3.25
N LEU A 99 -0.86 -10.47 2.85
CA LEU A 99 0.44 -10.63 3.53
C LEU A 99 1.32 -9.36 3.44
N VAL A 100 1.17 -8.58 2.37
CA VAL A 100 1.86 -7.29 2.22
C VAL A 100 1.35 -6.28 3.25
N TYR A 101 0.08 -6.38 3.67
CA TYR A 101 -0.45 -5.57 4.75
C TYR A 101 -0.02 -6.12 6.12
N SER A 102 -0.41 -7.36 6.45
CA SER A 102 -0.31 -7.89 7.82
C SER A 102 1.11 -8.27 8.23
N VAL A 103 1.81 -9.07 7.42
CA VAL A 103 3.17 -9.56 7.76
C VAL A 103 4.17 -8.41 7.78
N ILE A 104 4.13 -7.52 6.79
CA ILE A 104 5.06 -6.40 6.72
C ILE A 104 4.76 -5.37 7.80
N PHE A 105 3.48 -5.15 8.14
CA PHE A 105 3.11 -4.32 9.29
C PHE A 105 3.73 -4.87 10.58
N HIS A 106 3.53 -6.16 10.87
CA HIS A 106 4.09 -6.79 12.07
C HIS A 106 5.62 -6.66 12.12
N GLN A 107 6.31 -6.97 11.03
CA GLN A 107 7.77 -6.79 10.93
C GLN A 107 8.17 -5.35 11.24
N LEU A 108 7.48 -4.37 10.65
CA LEU A 108 7.80 -2.97 10.86
C LEU A 108 7.58 -2.52 12.31
N ILE A 109 6.56 -3.02 13.00
CA ILE A 109 6.35 -2.74 14.43
C ILE A 109 7.53 -3.24 15.26
N GLU A 110 8.02 -4.46 15.00
CA GLU A 110 9.23 -4.97 15.68
C GLU A 110 10.45 -4.09 15.43
N ARG A 111 10.56 -3.50 14.24
CA ARG A 111 11.64 -2.57 13.92
C ARG A 111 11.48 -1.22 14.60
N PHE A 112 10.26 -0.70 14.72
CA PHE A 112 9.99 0.56 15.41
C PHE A 112 10.32 0.50 16.91
N LYS A 113 10.24 -0.67 17.55
CA LYS A 113 10.67 -0.85 18.95
C LYS A 113 12.15 -0.54 19.17
N MET A 114 12.98 -0.67 18.12
CA MET A 114 14.40 -0.37 18.16
C MET A 114 14.72 1.10 17.84
N LEU A 115 13.73 1.91 17.44
CA LEU A 115 13.92 3.32 17.10
C LEU A 115 13.65 4.22 18.29
N ASP A 116 14.45 5.29 18.40
CA ASP A 116 14.18 6.40 19.32
C ASP A 116 13.04 7.27 18.76
N LEU A 117 11.81 7.05 19.24
CA LEU A 117 10.61 7.77 18.80
C LEU A 117 10.56 9.26 19.17
N PRO A 118 11.17 9.73 20.27
CA PRO A 118 11.40 11.16 20.51
C PRO A 118 12.05 11.90 19.34
N SER A 119 12.86 11.23 18.52
CA SER A 119 13.39 11.81 17.29
C SER A 119 12.25 12.20 16.33
N PRO A 120 12.13 13.48 15.91
CA PRO A 120 11.06 13.93 15.01
C PRO A 120 10.98 13.14 13.72
N ARG A 121 12.12 12.66 13.24
CA ARG A 121 12.22 11.83 12.04
C ARG A 121 11.53 10.47 12.22
N ASN A 122 11.81 9.80 13.33
CA ASN A 122 11.28 8.48 13.63
C ASN A 122 9.80 8.56 13.97
N ALA A 123 9.40 9.57 14.75
CA ALA A 123 8.00 9.92 14.97
C ALA A 123 7.26 10.14 13.65
N TYR A 124 7.86 10.88 12.71
CA TYR A 124 7.23 11.09 11.39
C TYR A 124 7.05 9.79 10.59
N MET A 125 7.98 8.85 10.67
CA MET A 125 7.82 7.53 10.03
C MET A 125 6.63 6.77 10.62
N LEU A 126 6.51 6.75 11.95
CA LEU A 126 5.37 6.12 12.63
C LEU A 126 4.06 6.84 12.31
N PHE A 127 4.04 8.17 12.31
CA PHE A 127 2.88 8.97 11.89
C PHE A 127 2.44 8.64 10.47
N ARG A 128 3.39 8.44 9.54
CA ARG A 128 3.05 8.07 8.16
C ARG A 128 2.45 6.68 8.07
N LEU A 129 2.93 5.73 8.89
CA LEU A 129 2.31 4.41 9.02
C LEU A 129 0.88 4.53 9.53
N THR A 130 0.69 5.17 10.70
CA THR A 130 -0.62 5.27 11.34
C THR A 130 -1.62 6.00 10.46
N LYS A 131 -1.21 7.07 9.77
CA LYS A 131 -2.05 7.80 8.82
C LYS A 131 -2.60 6.94 7.69
N VAL A 132 -1.86 5.92 7.24
CA VAL A 132 -2.34 5.01 6.18
C VAL A 132 -3.32 4.00 6.76
N PHE A 133 -2.98 3.38 7.90
CA PHE A 133 -3.85 2.39 8.54
C PHE A 133 -5.09 3.01 9.20
N SER A 134 -5.08 4.32 9.47
CA SER A 134 -6.25 5.07 9.96
C SER A 134 -7.16 5.58 8.85
N GLN A 135 -6.93 5.20 7.58
CA GLN A 135 -7.86 5.55 6.51
C GLN A 135 -9.22 4.88 6.76
N PRO A 136 -10.34 5.60 6.59
CA PRO A 136 -11.66 5.02 6.80
C PRO A 136 -11.85 3.78 5.92
N ASN A 137 -12.53 2.77 6.47
CA ASN A 137 -12.83 1.47 5.87
C ASN A 137 -11.63 0.53 5.62
N LEU A 138 -10.37 0.99 5.70
CA LEU A 138 -9.22 0.11 5.41
C LEU A 138 -9.14 -1.07 6.39
N CYS A 139 -9.22 -0.80 7.69
CA CYS A 139 -9.20 -1.85 8.71
C CYS A 139 -10.40 -2.79 8.62
N GLU A 140 -11.57 -2.29 8.22
CA GLU A 140 -12.77 -3.12 8.04
C GLU A 140 -12.60 -4.08 6.86
N LEU A 141 -12.12 -3.58 5.71
CA LEU A 141 -11.83 -4.41 4.55
C LEU A 141 -10.75 -5.46 4.84
N LEU A 142 -9.70 -5.10 5.60
CA LEU A 142 -8.67 -6.05 6.01
C LEU A 142 -9.25 -7.18 6.89
N LYS A 143 -10.05 -6.82 7.90
CA LYS A 143 -10.73 -7.81 8.76
C LYS A 143 -11.70 -8.70 7.98
N GLN A 144 -12.42 -8.13 7.02
CA GLN A 144 -13.33 -8.88 6.15
C GLN A 144 -12.58 -9.95 5.35
N VAL A 145 -11.45 -9.57 4.74
CA VAL A 145 -10.59 -10.49 3.98
C VAL A 145 -9.99 -11.54 4.92
N GLU A 146 -9.46 -11.16 6.09
CA GLU A 146 -8.92 -12.10 7.06
C GLU A 146 -9.98 -13.10 7.56
N GLY A 147 -11.20 -12.63 7.84
CA GLY A 147 -12.32 -13.46 8.26
C GLY A 147 -12.70 -14.51 7.20
N SER A 148 -12.74 -14.13 5.93
CA SER A 148 -13.04 -15.06 4.84
C SER A 148 -12.03 -16.19 4.66
N LEU A 149 -10.81 -16.05 5.17
CA LEU A 149 -9.80 -17.11 5.15
C LEU A 149 -9.96 -18.13 6.29
N VAL A 150 -10.59 -17.73 7.40
CA VAL A 150 -10.83 -18.58 8.58
C VAL A 150 -12.07 -19.47 8.37
N GLU A 151 -13.00 -19.03 7.51
CA GLU A 151 -14.22 -19.76 7.17
C GLU A 151 -14.03 -20.83 6.06
N LEU A 152 -12.83 -20.93 5.48
CA LEU A 152 -12.44 -21.95 4.49
C LEU A 152 -11.81 -23.18 5.16
#